data_AF-A0A1X7AK62-F1
#
_entry.id   AF-A0A1X7AK62-F1
#
_cell.length_a   1.000
_cell.length_b   1.000
_cell.length_c   1.000
_cell.angle_alpha   90.00
_cell.angle_beta   90.00
_cell.angle_gamma   90.00
#
_symmetry.space_group_name_H-M   'P 1'
#
loop_
_entity.id
_entity.type
_entity.pdbx_description
1 polymer ?
#
loop_
_entity_poly.entity_id
_entity_poly.type
_entity_poly.pdbx_seq_one_letter_code
_entity_poly.pdbx_strand_id
1 'polypeptide(L)'
;MRSSRILKISCALLGTVLVLGFLSACSSLRAVKQSDTLKYCFQQGGQMIIDGETGNGGSYLICVFTDNYQCGLNALHKGLCPKGGLRITGYTTPAARYCVLTGGQYSVQPSLHSLHEQGVCSFDGQRCPVQDYYTGGCELPGL
;
A
#
# COMPACT_ATOMS: atom_id res chain seq x y z
N MET A 1 -57.07 -14.44 21.18
CA MET A 1 -55.98 -13.45 21.05
C MET A 1 -54.74 -14.17 20.52
N ARG A 2 -54.20 -13.68 19.39
CA ARG A 2 -52.91 -13.97 18.72
C ARG A 2 -52.38 -15.43 18.64
N SER A 3 -52.55 -15.96 17.42
CA SER A 3 -51.92 -17.16 16.86
C SER A 3 -50.42 -16.94 16.59
N SER A 4 -49.57 -17.88 17.01
CA SER A 4 -48.27 -18.14 16.38
C SER A 4 -47.81 -19.54 16.78
N ARG A 5 -48.16 -20.51 15.93
CA ARG A 5 -47.51 -21.82 15.92
C ARG A 5 -47.19 -22.14 14.46
N ILE A 6 -46.11 -22.91 14.29
CA ILE A 6 -45.79 -23.75 13.11
C ILE A 6 -45.15 -22.92 11.97
N LEU A 7 -44.06 -23.32 11.30
CA LEU A 7 -43.11 -24.43 11.40
C LEU A 7 -42.21 -24.25 10.16
N LYS A 8 -40.92 -24.52 10.33
CA LYS A 8 -39.96 -24.99 9.31
C LYS A 8 -40.46 -24.94 7.86
N ILE A 9 -40.10 -23.90 7.11
CA ILE A 9 -40.25 -23.92 5.66
C ILE A 9 -38.92 -24.41 5.08
N SER A 10 -38.86 -25.73 4.97
CA SER A 10 -37.90 -26.41 4.10
C SER A 10 -38.05 -25.87 2.69
N CYS A 11 -36.92 -25.46 2.14
CA CYS A 11 -36.69 -25.22 0.74
C CYS A 11 -37.00 -26.53 -0.02
N ALA A 12 -38.07 -26.57 -0.82
CA ALA A 12 -38.15 -27.28 -2.10
C ALA A 12 -39.61 -27.53 -2.54
N LEU A 13 -39.88 -27.09 -3.77
CA LEU A 13 -40.83 -27.62 -4.75
C LEU A 13 -42.27 -27.05 -4.79
N LEU A 14 -42.70 -26.92 -6.04
CA LEU A 14 -43.98 -26.47 -6.60
C LEU A 14 -44.21 -24.96 -6.50
N GLY A 15 -44.29 -24.18 -7.57
CA GLY A 15 -44.55 -24.49 -8.97
C GLY A 15 -45.32 -23.30 -9.53
N THR A 16 -44.71 -22.61 -10.51
CA THR A 16 -45.36 -21.95 -11.65
C THR A 16 -46.34 -20.78 -11.42
N VAL A 17 -45.92 -19.64 -12.01
CA VAL A 17 -46.72 -18.50 -12.54
C VAL A 17 -47.17 -17.42 -11.55
N LEU A 18 -46.27 -16.47 -11.27
CA LEU A 18 -46.50 -15.07 -11.64
C LEU A 18 -45.14 -14.37 -11.74
N VAL A 19 -44.79 -14.15 -13.00
CA VAL A 19 -43.51 -13.70 -13.54
C VAL A 19 -43.47 -12.16 -13.48
N LEU A 20 -42.27 -11.61 -13.22
CA LEU A 20 -41.84 -10.20 -13.27
C LEU A 20 -41.98 -9.40 -11.96
N GLY A 21 -40.94 -9.42 -11.11
CA GLY A 21 -40.82 -8.36 -10.10
C GLY A 21 -39.68 -8.43 -9.08
N PHE A 22 -39.08 -9.59 -8.82
CA PHE A 22 -38.06 -9.71 -7.75
C PHE A 22 -36.86 -10.56 -8.15
N LEU A 23 -36.31 -10.32 -9.34
CA LEU A 23 -34.98 -10.82 -9.68
C LEU A 23 -33.92 -9.83 -9.20
N SER A 24 -33.20 -10.27 -8.16
CA SER A 24 -31.77 -10.03 -8.00
C SER A 24 -31.31 -8.60 -7.71
N ALA A 25 -31.28 -8.25 -6.41
CA ALA A 25 -30.42 -7.18 -5.92
C ALA A 25 -29.50 -7.69 -4.78
N CYS A 26 -28.93 -8.88 -4.95
CA CYS A 26 -27.86 -9.39 -4.07
C CYS A 26 -26.64 -9.77 -4.91
N SER A 27 -26.14 -8.83 -5.72
CA SER A 27 -24.92 -9.05 -6.52
C SER A 27 -24.17 -7.75 -6.74
N SER A 28 -23.57 -7.16 -5.70
CA SER A 28 -22.47 -6.20 -5.85
C SER A 28 -21.75 -5.92 -4.52
N LEU A 29 -21.36 -6.96 -3.78
CA LEU A 29 -20.12 -6.81 -3.00
C LEU A 29 -19.00 -7.23 -3.95
N ARG A 30 -18.43 -6.26 -4.67
CA ARG A 30 -17.18 -6.50 -5.41
C ARG A 30 -16.17 -6.95 -4.37
N ALA A 31 -15.75 -8.21 -4.44
CA ALA A 31 -14.55 -8.65 -3.76
C ALA A 31 -13.44 -7.69 -4.19
N VAL A 32 -12.94 -6.87 -3.26
CA VAL A 32 -11.73 -6.09 -3.50
C VAL A 32 -10.67 -7.11 -3.85
N LYS A 33 -10.25 -7.15 -5.13
CA LYS A 33 -9.16 -8.00 -5.57
C LYS A 33 -7.97 -7.65 -4.69
N GLN A 34 -7.61 -8.57 -3.80
CA GLN A 34 -6.53 -8.41 -2.84
C GLN A 34 -5.28 -8.10 -3.66
N SER A 35 -4.64 -6.95 -3.43
CA SER A 35 -3.52 -6.51 -4.26
C SER A 35 -2.34 -7.48 -4.11
N ASP A 36 -1.74 -7.86 -5.25
CA ASP A 36 -0.63 -8.81 -5.31
C ASP A 36 0.56 -8.35 -4.47
N THR A 37 0.79 -7.03 -4.37
CA THR A 37 1.86 -6.46 -3.55
C THR A 37 1.62 -6.65 -2.04
N LEU A 38 0.36 -6.56 -1.59
CA LEU A 38 -0.01 -6.84 -0.20
C LEU A 38 0.17 -8.32 0.13
N LYS A 39 -0.33 -9.20 -0.74
CA LYS A 39 -0.16 -10.65 -0.58
C LYS A 39 1.32 -11.01 -0.50
N TYR A 40 2.14 -10.41 -1.36
CA TYR A 40 3.58 -10.63 -1.36
C TYR A 40 4.24 -10.20 -0.05
N CYS A 41 3.88 -9.03 0.51
CA CYS A 41 4.39 -8.60 1.82
C CYS A 41 4.15 -9.65 2.93
N PHE A 42 2.92 -10.18 3.03
CA PHE A 42 2.60 -11.22 4.01
C PHE A 42 3.36 -12.52 3.74
N GLN A 43 3.55 -12.89 2.47
CA GLN A 43 4.35 -14.07 2.10
C GLN A 43 5.82 -13.93 2.46
N GLN A 44 6.36 -12.70 2.52
CA GLN A 44 7.73 -12.44 2.99
C GLN A 44 7.82 -12.38 4.52
N GLY A 45 6.71 -12.59 5.25
CA GLY A 45 6.68 -12.54 6.72
C GLY A 45 6.57 -11.13 7.31
N GLY A 46 6.25 -10.13 6.48
CA GLY A 46 6.03 -8.77 6.96
C GLY A 46 4.56 -8.46 7.24
N GLN A 47 4.32 -7.27 7.78
CA GLN A 47 2.99 -6.70 8.00
C GLN A 47 2.85 -5.42 7.19
N MET A 48 1.70 -5.23 6.53
CA MET A 48 1.43 -4.00 5.80
C MET A 48 0.96 -2.91 6.75
N ILE A 49 1.56 -1.73 6.67
CA ILE A 49 1.07 -0.52 7.33
C ILE A 49 1.01 0.67 6.35
N ILE A 50 0.23 1.67 6.72
CA ILE A 50 0.25 3.00 6.12
C ILE A 50 1.27 3.81 6.91
N ASP A 51 2.40 4.16 6.30
CA ASP A 51 3.54 4.74 7.03
C ASP A 51 3.68 6.26 6.84
N GLY A 52 3.14 6.82 5.76
CA GLY A 52 3.20 8.26 5.61
C GLY A 52 2.38 8.82 4.46
N GLU A 53 2.11 10.12 4.60
CA GLU A 53 1.69 10.96 3.48
C GLU A 53 2.89 11.28 2.60
N THR A 54 2.69 11.37 1.29
CA THR A 54 3.67 12.01 0.41
C THR A 54 3.61 13.52 0.61
N GLY A 55 4.64 14.26 0.18
CA GLY A 55 4.70 15.72 0.39
C GLY A 55 3.58 16.50 -0.32
N ASN A 56 2.81 15.85 -1.18
CA ASN A 56 1.63 16.36 -1.88
C ASN A 56 0.29 15.78 -1.34
N GLY A 57 0.28 15.15 -0.16
CA GLY A 57 -0.95 14.66 0.48
C GLY A 57 -1.48 13.32 -0.05
N GLY A 58 -0.71 12.61 -0.88
CA GLY A 58 -0.93 11.18 -1.16
C GLY A 58 -0.52 10.33 0.04
N SER A 59 -0.69 9.01 -0.03
CA SER A 59 -0.15 8.08 0.98
C SER A 59 0.50 6.89 0.30
N TYR A 60 1.50 6.30 0.94
CA TYR A 60 2.14 5.08 0.46
C TYR A 60 2.09 3.97 1.52
N LEU A 61 2.05 2.74 1.01
CA LEU A 61 1.98 1.53 1.81
C LEU A 61 3.36 0.90 1.91
N ILE A 62 3.70 0.45 3.12
CA ILE A 62 4.95 -0.25 3.38
C ILE A 62 4.69 -1.64 3.97
N CYS A 63 5.67 -2.51 3.81
CA CYS A 63 5.82 -3.77 4.49
C CYS A 63 6.84 -3.60 5.61
N VAL A 64 6.46 -3.90 6.86
CA VAL A 64 7.31 -3.84 8.05
C VAL A 64 7.66 -5.25 8.49
N PHE A 65 8.92 -5.46 8.83
CA PHE A 65 9.48 -6.71 9.33
C PHE A 65 9.98 -6.54 10.77
N THR A 66 10.55 -7.60 11.33
CA THR A 66 11.20 -7.57 12.65
C THR A 66 12.28 -6.48 12.72
N ASP A 67 12.54 -5.96 13.92
CA ASP A 67 13.55 -4.93 14.18
C ASP A 67 13.40 -3.66 13.33
N ASN A 68 12.17 -3.35 12.91
CA ASN A 68 11.82 -2.14 12.18
C ASN A 68 12.50 -2.04 10.79
N TYR A 69 12.75 -3.18 10.16
CA TYR A 69 13.09 -3.25 8.75
C TYR A 69 11.85 -2.99 7.90
N GLN A 70 11.99 -2.23 6.81
CA GLN A 70 10.84 -1.77 6.04
C GLN A 70 11.11 -1.76 4.53
N CYS A 71 10.05 -1.83 3.73
CA CYS A 71 10.06 -1.59 2.28
C CYS A 71 8.72 -0.99 1.84
N GLY A 72 8.69 -0.15 0.81
CA GLY A 72 7.46 0.11 0.07
C GLY A 72 6.92 -1.19 -0.55
N LEU A 73 5.60 -1.40 -0.55
CA LEU A 73 4.99 -2.64 -1.06
C LEU A 73 5.39 -2.94 -2.50
N ASN A 74 5.41 -1.91 -3.34
CA ASN A 74 5.76 -2.03 -4.74
C ASN A 74 7.26 -2.31 -4.94
N ALA A 75 8.12 -1.61 -4.21
CA ALA A 75 9.56 -1.82 -4.26
C ALA A 75 9.93 -3.25 -3.82
N LEU A 76 9.28 -3.76 -2.77
CA LEU A 76 9.44 -5.15 -2.33
C LEU A 76 8.98 -6.14 -3.41
N HIS A 77 7.81 -5.91 -4.00
CA HIS A 77 7.25 -6.80 -5.03
C HIS A 77 8.08 -6.83 -6.32
N LYS A 78 8.61 -5.67 -6.75
CA LYS A 78 9.49 -5.54 -7.92
C LYS A 78 10.94 -5.99 -7.66
N GLY A 79 11.30 -6.33 -6.41
CA GLY A 79 12.66 -6.71 -6.03
C GLY A 79 13.65 -5.55 -5.92
N LEU A 80 13.15 -4.30 -5.89
CA LEU A 80 13.95 -3.08 -5.69
C LEU A 80 14.31 -2.87 -4.22
N CYS A 81 13.55 -3.49 -3.32
CA CYS A 81 13.84 -3.54 -1.91
C CYS A 81 14.16 -4.99 -1.49
N PRO A 82 15.19 -5.23 -0.66
CA PRO A 82 15.56 -6.57 -0.22
C PRO A 82 14.41 -7.32 0.45
N LYS A 83 14.37 -8.65 0.26
CA LYS A 83 13.47 -9.52 1.04
C LYS A 83 13.84 -9.39 2.52
N GLY A 84 12.84 -9.18 3.38
CA GLY A 84 13.04 -8.91 4.80
C GLY A 84 13.24 -7.43 5.15
N GLY A 85 13.21 -6.53 4.16
CA GLY A 85 13.29 -5.09 4.40
C GLY A 85 14.70 -4.52 4.36
N LEU A 86 14.78 -3.19 4.40
CA LEU A 86 16.01 -2.48 4.71
C LEU A 86 15.86 -1.71 6.02
N ARG A 87 16.99 -1.51 6.70
CA ARG A 87 17.00 -0.76 7.96
C ARG A 87 16.81 0.72 7.68
N ILE A 88 15.78 1.31 8.27
CA ILE A 88 15.44 2.74 8.07
C ILE A 88 16.11 3.67 9.09
N THR A 89 16.74 3.10 10.13
CA THR A 89 17.54 3.88 11.08
C THR A 89 18.63 4.67 10.34
N GLY A 90 18.62 6.00 10.49
CA GLY A 90 19.57 6.90 9.84
C GLY A 90 18.95 7.82 8.78
N TYR A 91 17.75 7.53 8.28
CA TYR A 91 17.01 8.44 7.40
C TYR A 91 16.10 9.33 8.24
N THR A 92 16.56 10.56 8.53
CA THR A 92 15.90 11.42 9.52
C THR A 92 14.69 12.17 8.96
N THR A 93 14.64 12.39 7.64
CA THR A 93 13.55 13.12 6.97
C THR A 93 12.55 12.17 6.30
N PRO A 94 11.26 12.54 6.22
CA PRO A 94 10.25 11.78 5.47
C PRO A 94 10.65 11.56 4.00
N ALA A 95 11.25 12.56 3.36
CA ALA A 95 11.70 12.48 1.98
C ALA A 95 12.85 11.46 1.81
N ALA A 96 13.83 11.46 2.72
CA ALA A 96 14.91 10.47 2.71
C ALA A 96 14.39 9.04 2.91
N ARG A 97 13.47 8.85 3.87
CA ARG A 97 12.79 7.56 4.08
C ARG A 97 12.03 7.11 2.83
N TYR A 98 11.26 8.01 2.24
CA TYR A 98 10.47 7.73 1.04
C TYR A 98 11.36 7.27 -0.13
N CYS A 99 12.50 7.93 -0.34
CA CYS A 99 13.48 7.55 -1.36
C CYS A 99 13.91 6.09 -1.23
N VAL A 100 14.34 5.67 -0.03
CA VAL A 100 14.85 4.30 0.15
C VAL A 100 13.74 3.26 0.19
N LEU A 101 12.56 3.61 0.74
CA LEU A 101 11.41 2.72 0.77
C LEU A 101 10.87 2.40 -0.63
N THR A 102 10.99 3.34 -1.57
CA THR A 102 10.62 3.15 -2.98
C THR A 102 11.74 2.47 -3.80
N GLY A 103 12.85 2.08 -3.17
CA GLY A 103 13.95 1.34 -3.81
C GLY A 103 15.06 2.21 -4.38
N GLY A 104 15.03 3.52 -4.10
CA GLY A 104 16.11 4.44 -4.46
C GLY A 104 17.30 4.39 -3.49
N GLN A 105 18.40 5.00 -3.92
CA GLN A 105 19.57 5.28 -3.09
C GLN A 105 19.58 6.75 -2.71
N TYR A 106 19.64 7.02 -1.41
CA TYR A 106 19.68 8.36 -0.85
C TYR A 106 21.12 8.80 -0.56
N SER A 107 21.46 10.03 -0.98
CA SER A 107 22.73 10.67 -0.65
C SER A 107 22.47 12.03 -0.02
N VAL A 108 23.04 12.26 1.17
CA VAL A 108 23.03 13.59 1.81
C VAL A 108 23.81 14.56 0.95
N GLN A 109 23.29 15.77 0.81
CA GLN A 109 23.97 16.88 0.17
C GLN A 109 24.29 17.95 1.22
N PRO A 110 25.58 18.26 1.47
CA PRO A 110 25.95 19.30 2.41
C PRO A 110 25.39 20.65 1.94
N SER A 111 24.70 21.34 2.83
CA SER A 111 24.24 22.71 2.59
C SER A 111 24.78 23.62 3.68
N LEU A 112 25.51 24.65 3.29
CA LEU A 112 26.00 25.69 4.21
C LEU A 112 24.91 26.72 4.57
N HIS A 113 23.75 26.65 3.90
CA HIS A 113 22.71 27.68 3.94
C HIS A 113 21.36 27.14 4.43
N SER A 114 21.27 25.87 4.81
CA SER A 114 20.03 25.26 5.28
C SER A 114 20.24 24.51 6.58
N LEU A 115 19.31 24.70 7.52
CA LEU A 115 19.22 23.94 8.76
C LEU A 115 18.52 22.59 8.57
N HIS A 116 17.96 22.33 7.38
CA HIS A 116 17.29 21.09 7.05
C HIS A 116 18.20 20.19 6.22
N GLU A 117 18.20 18.90 6.53
CA GLU A 117 18.92 17.89 5.75
C GLU A 117 18.42 17.91 4.30
N GLN A 118 19.34 18.15 3.37
CA GLN A 118 19.09 18.06 1.93
C GLN A 118 19.75 16.81 1.38
N GLY A 119 19.22 16.31 0.26
CA GLY A 119 19.82 15.17 -0.39
C GLY A 119 19.22 14.90 -1.76
N VAL A 120 19.80 13.90 -2.42
CA VAL A 120 19.42 13.42 -3.75
C VAL A 120 18.95 11.99 -3.62
N CYS A 121 17.80 11.70 -4.22
CA CYS A 121 17.36 10.34 -4.47
C CYS A 121 17.86 9.89 -5.84
N SER A 122 18.37 8.67 -5.95
CA SER A 122 18.85 8.12 -7.21
C SER A 122 18.33 6.72 -7.46
N PHE A 123 18.02 6.42 -8.71
CA PHE A 123 17.50 5.14 -9.15
C PHE A 123 18.01 4.85 -10.56
N ASP A 124 18.74 3.75 -10.77
CA ASP A 124 19.31 3.37 -12.07
C ASP A 124 20.01 4.53 -12.82
N GLY A 125 20.75 5.35 -12.09
CA GLY A 125 21.48 6.51 -12.64
C GLY A 125 20.65 7.78 -12.80
N GLN A 126 19.32 7.70 -12.76
CA GLN A 126 18.44 8.87 -12.67
C GLN A 126 18.51 9.49 -11.27
N ARG A 127 18.33 10.80 -11.18
CA ARG A 127 18.49 11.57 -9.95
C ARG A 127 17.44 12.66 -9.81
N CYS A 128 16.91 12.81 -8.60
CA CYS A 128 16.01 13.88 -8.22
C CYS A 128 16.49 14.49 -6.89
N PRO A 129 16.38 15.81 -6.69
CA PRO A 129 16.33 16.36 -5.34
C PRO A 129 15.29 15.58 -4.53
N VAL A 130 15.66 15.13 -3.33
CA VAL A 130 14.83 14.18 -2.57
C VAL A 130 13.44 14.75 -2.26
N GLN A 131 13.37 16.06 -2.04
CA GLN A 131 12.12 16.74 -1.75
C GLN A 131 11.20 16.76 -2.98
N ASP A 132 11.74 17.01 -4.17
CA ASP A 132 10.97 17.02 -5.41
C ASP A 132 10.45 15.62 -5.74
N TYR A 133 11.23 14.57 -5.46
CA TYR A 133 10.74 13.20 -5.61
C TYR A 133 9.61 12.89 -4.62
N TYR A 134 9.74 13.34 -3.37
CA TYR A 134 8.75 13.12 -2.32
C TYR A 134 7.44 13.89 -2.53
N THR A 135 7.49 15.07 -3.16
CA THR A 135 6.32 15.91 -3.46
C THR A 135 5.75 15.66 -4.86
N GLY A 136 6.41 14.84 -5.70
CA GLY A 136 6.00 14.57 -7.07
C GLY A 136 6.40 15.66 -8.08
N GLY A 137 7.29 16.57 -7.71
CA GLY A 137 7.93 17.52 -8.64
C GLY A 137 9.02 16.88 -9.53
N CYS A 138 9.46 15.66 -9.20
CA CYS A 138 10.41 14.86 -9.98
C CYS A 138 10.00 13.38 -9.92
N GLU A 139 10.08 12.66 -11.03
CA GLU A 139 9.66 11.26 -11.13
C GLU A 139 10.86 10.31 -11.23
N LEU A 140 10.85 9.24 -10.42
CA LEU A 140 11.78 8.11 -10.49
C LEU A 140 11.00 6.79 -10.58
N PRO A 141 11.57 5.70 -11.13
CA PRO A 141 10.88 4.43 -11.37
C PRO A 141 10.48 3.62 -10.11
N GLY A 142 10.63 4.18 -8.91
CA GLY A 142 10.36 3.52 -7.63
C GLY A 142 8.86 3.30 -7.31
N LEU A 143 7.96 3.86 -8.12
CA LEU A 143 6.50 3.69 -8.04
C LEU A 143 5.95 2.73 -9.10
#